data_AF-A0A819IM23-F1
#
_entry.id   AF-A0A819IM23-F1
#
_cell.length_a   1.000
_cell.length_b   1.000
_cell.length_c   1.000
_cell.angle_alpha   90.00
_cell.angle_beta   90.00
_cell.angle_gamma   90.00
#
_symmetry.space_group_name_H-M   'P 1'
#
loop_
_entity.id
_entity.type
_entity.pdbx_description
1 polymer ?
#
loop_
_entity_poly.entity_id
_entity_poly.type
_entity_poly.pdbx_seq_one_letter_code
_entity_poly.pdbx_strand_id
1 'polypeptide(L)'
;MRKTNQLECGVLVPYKCSLGHQVQVRCCDLRNKELRDRLCTHLCDFTLECGHRCKGTCSTCLQNRFHRPCDQEELIVYTCGHSRQQRCHELGTRCEQQYIKQCNHDDEPRIPT
;
A
#
# COMPACT_ATOMS: atom_id res chain seq x y z
N MET A 1 -8.07 10.77 15.40
CA MET A 1 -7.57 9.48 15.93
C MET A 1 -6.89 8.74 14.79
N ARG A 2 -5.58 8.50 14.85
CA ARG A 2 -4.80 7.87 13.77
C ARG A 2 -4.99 6.35 13.86
N LYS A 3 -5.68 5.74 12.89
CA LYS A 3 -5.91 4.29 12.85
C LYS A 3 -4.66 3.61 12.28
N THR A 4 -3.59 3.53 13.08
CA THR A 4 -2.36 2.84 12.67
C THR A 4 -2.67 1.47 12.08
N ASN A 5 -2.07 1.14 10.92
CA ASN A 5 -2.04 -0.17 10.24
C ASN A 5 -1.47 -1.31 11.13
N GLN A 6 -1.96 -1.45 12.36
CA GLN A 6 -1.50 -2.37 13.38
C GLN A 6 -2.09 -3.77 13.12
N LEU A 7 -1.45 -4.81 13.68
CA LEU A 7 -1.79 -6.23 13.48
C LEU A 7 -3.28 -6.55 13.69
N GLU A 8 -4.05 -6.54 12.62
CA GLU A 8 -5.47 -6.89 12.62
C GLU A 8 -5.82 -7.97 11.56
N CYS A 9 -4.88 -8.85 11.18
CA CYS A 9 -5.28 -10.04 10.39
C CYS A 9 -6.15 -10.96 11.27
N GLY A 10 -7.46 -10.99 10.98
CA GLY A 10 -8.48 -11.71 11.76
C GLY A 10 -8.65 -13.19 11.42
N VAL A 11 -7.77 -13.77 10.59
CA VAL A 11 -7.90 -15.18 10.17
C VAL A 11 -7.62 -16.11 11.35
N LEU A 12 -8.59 -16.98 11.65
CA LEU A 12 -8.48 -18.01 12.69
C LEU A 12 -7.81 -19.27 12.12
N VAL A 13 -6.78 -19.75 12.81
CA VAL A 13 -6.03 -20.96 12.44
C VAL A 13 -5.99 -21.96 13.60
N PRO A 14 -5.99 -23.27 13.32
CA PRO A 14 -5.85 -24.28 14.35
C PRO A 14 -4.44 -24.25 14.93
N TYR A 15 -4.31 -24.12 16.24
CA TYR A 15 -3.05 -24.12 16.98
C TYR A 15 -3.08 -25.16 18.09
N LYS A 16 -2.01 -25.96 18.20
CA LYS A 16 -1.82 -26.92 19.29
C LYS A 16 -1.02 -26.26 20.40
N CYS A 17 -1.64 -26.06 21.57
CA CYS A 17 -0.96 -25.46 22.71
C CYS A 17 0.01 -26.45 23.38
N SER A 18 0.83 -25.97 24.32
CA SER A 18 1.83 -26.78 25.04
C SER A 18 1.24 -27.95 25.83
N LEU A 19 -0.03 -27.84 26.25
CA LEU A 19 -0.77 -28.90 26.93
C LEU A 19 -1.38 -29.92 25.96
N GLY A 20 -1.21 -29.73 24.64
CA GLY A 20 -1.71 -30.63 23.61
C GLY A 20 -3.12 -30.34 23.11
N HIS A 21 -3.84 -29.36 23.67
CA HIS A 21 -5.16 -28.96 23.18
C HIS A 21 -5.08 -28.27 21.82
N GLN A 22 -6.05 -28.56 20.95
CA GLN A 22 -6.24 -27.85 19.69
C GLN A 22 -7.23 -26.71 19.92
N VAL A 23 -6.77 -25.49 19.69
CA VAL A 23 -7.55 -24.26 19.84
C VAL A 23 -7.54 -23.46 18.55
N GLN A 24 -8.50 -22.55 18.37
CA GLN A 24 -8.44 -21.57 17.30
C GLN A 24 -7.84 -20.26 17.81
N VAL A 25 -6.83 -19.75 17.11
CA VAL A 25 -6.18 -18.47 17.42
C VAL A 25 -6.10 -17.64 16.16
N ARG A 26 -6.06 -16.31 16.29
CA ARG A 26 -5.78 -15.48 15.12
C ARG A 26 -4.33 -15.66 14.73
N CYS A 27 -4.05 -15.76 13.43
CA CYS A 27 -2.68 -15.90 12.96
C CYS A 27 -1.83 -14.65 13.28
N CYS A 28 -2.44 -13.48 13.48
CA CYS A 28 -1.73 -12.28 13.94
C CYS A 28 -1.16 -12.45 15.36
N ASP A 29 -1.82 -13.24 16.22
CA ASP A 29 -1.44 -13.48 17.62
C ASP A 29 -0.27 -14.49 17.73
N LEU A 30 -0.01 -15.27 16.68
CA LEU A 30 1.13 -16.19 16.64
C LEU A 30 2.45 -15.41 16.54
N ARG A 31 3.24 -15.36 17.62
CA ARG A 31 4.56 -14.69 17.60
C ARG A 31 5.56 -15.35 16.64
N ASN A 32 5.50 -16.67 16.47
CA ASN A 32 6.41 -17.40 15.61
C ASN A 32 5.99 -17.24 14.14
N LYS A 33 6.88 -16.63 13.34
CA LYS A 33 6.66 -16.39 11.91
C LYS A 33 6.52 -17.70 11.12
N GLU A 34 7.42 -18.66 11.31
CA GLU A 34 7.36 -19.94 10.60
C GLU A 34 6.07 -20.71 10.90
N LEU A 35 5.62 -20.67 12.16
CA LEU A 35 4.37 -21.28 12.56
C LEU A 35 3.17 -20.58 11.89
N ARG A 36 3.20 -19.24 11.80
CA ARG A 36 2.20 -18.44 11.11
C ARG A 36 2.16 -18.74 9.61
N ASP A 37 3.33 -18.85 8.97
CA ASP A 37 3.49 -19.24 7.56
C ASP A 37 2.90 -20.63 7.28
N ARG A 38 3.17 -21.60 8.17
CA ARG A 38 2.64 -22.97 8.03
C ARG A 38 1.14 -23.06 8.27
N LEU A 39 0.61 -22.29 9.23
CA LEU A 39 -0.79 -22.39 9.64
C LEU A 39 -1.72 -21.45 8.86
N CYS A 40 -1.19 -20.38 8.24
CA CYS A 40 -1.98 -19.35 7.57
C CYS A 40 -1.47 -19.07 6.16
N THR A 41 -1.98 -19.81 5.18
CA THR A 41 -1.75 -19.56 3.75
C THR A 41 -2.81 -18.65 3.13
N HIS A 42 -3.80 -18.22 3.92
CA HIS A 42 -4.88 -17.37 3.44
C HIS A 42 -4.40 -15.95 3.08
N LEU A 43 -5.10 -15.38 2.09
CA LEU A 43 -5.02 -13.95 1.78
C LEU A 43 -5.44 -13.15 3.00
N CYS A 44 -4.79 -12.00 3.19
CA CYS A 44 -5.13 -11.11 4.27
C CYS A 44 -6.38 -10.29 3.90
N ASP A 45 -7.48 -10.48 4.62
CA ASP A 45 -8.73 -9.73 4.42
C ASP A 45 -8.73 -8.32 5.05
N PHE A 46 -7.56 -7.83 5.50
CA PHE A 46 -7.45 -6.52 6.12
C PHE A 46 -7.60 -5.39 5.09
N THR A 47 -8.35 -4.35 5.46
CA THR A 47 -8.48 -3.11 4.67
C THR A 47 -7.54 -2.05 5.23
N LEU A 48 -6.60 -1.59 4.40
CA LEU A 48 -5.61 -0.57 4.74
C LEU A 48 -6.28 0.80 4.99
N GLU A 49 -5.56 1.73 5.63
CA GLU A 49 -6.05 3.09 5.89
C GLU A 49 -6.48 3.85 4.62
N CYS A 50 -5.90 3.53 3.46
CA CYS A 50 -6.29 4.10 2.18
C CYS A 50 -7.58 3.48 1.58
N GLY A 51 -8.20 2.52 2.26
CA GLY A 51 -9.42 1.85 1.80
C GLY A 51 -9.19 0.61 0.93
N HIS A 52 -7.94 0.32 0.55
CA HIS A 52 -7.60 -0.84 -0.27
C HIS A 52 -7.44 -2.12 0.57
N ARG A 53 -7.89 -3.25 0.01
CA ARG A 53 -7.61 -4.58 0.58
C ARG A 53 -6.13 -4.93 0.48
N CYS A 54 -5.60 -5.54 1.54
CA CYS A 54 -4.27 -6.09 1.52
C CYS A 54 -4.17 -7.24 0.49
N LYS A 55 -3.15 -7.19 -0.38
CA LYS A 55 -2.90 -8.24 -1.39
C LYS A 55 -1.92 -9.33 -0.92
N GLY A 56 -1.38 -9.21 0.29
CA GLY A 56 -0.46 -10.19 0.86
C GLY A 56 -1.19 -11.36 1.54
N THR A 57 -0.44 -12.42 1.84
CA THR A 57 -0.87 -13.46 2.79
C THR A 57 -0.63 -12.98 4.22
N CYS A 58 -1.28 -13.54 5.25
CA CYS A 58 -1.02 -13.09 6.63
C CYS A 58 0.41 -13.33 7.13
N SER A 59 1.24 -14.05 6.38
CA SER A 59 2.67 -14.20 6.64
C SER A 59 3.58 -13.23 5.87
N THR A 60 3.11 -12.69 4.74
CA THR A 60 3.87 -11.78 3.88
C THR A 60 3.38 -10.34 3.96
N CYS A 61 2.14 -10.11 4.41
CA CYS A 61 1.50 -8.80 4.43
C CYS A 61 2.11 -7.85 5.46
N LEU A 62 2.85 -8.36 6.43
CA LEU A 62 3.46 -7.57 7.49
C LEU A 62 4.90 -7.17 7.15
N GLN A 63 5.22 -5.93 7.47
CA GLN A 63 6.57 -5.40 7.63
C GLN A 63 6.73 -4.98 9.09
N ASN A 64 7.52 -5.76 9.84
CA ASN A 64 7.59 -5.67 11.31
C ASN A 64 6.22 -5.93 11.97
N ARG A 65 5.59 -4.88 12.53
CA ARG A 65 4.30 -4.95 13.21
C ARG A 65 3.15 -4.31 12.41
N PHE A 66 3.44 -3.85 11.19
CA PHE A 66 2.49 -3.08 10.38
C PHE A 66 2.25 -3.76 9.04
N HIS A 67 1.07 -3.55 8.45
CA HIS A 67 0.85 -3.93 7.07
C HIS A 67 1.80 -3.17 6.14
N ARG A 68 2.25 -3.85 5.08
CA ARG A 68 3.00 -3.23 3.99
C ARG A 68 2.18 -2.09 3.37
N PRO A 69 2.83 -1.04 2.86
CA PRO A 69 2.15 0.02 2.13
C PRO A 69 1.28 -0.54 1.00
N CYS A 70 0.19 0.17 0.71
CA CYS A 70 -0.70 -0.22 -0.37
C CYS A 70 0.00 -0.15 -1.72
N ASP A 71 0.12 -1.26 -2.43
CA ASP A 71 0.75 -1.32 -3.76
C ASP A 71 -0.26 -1.17 -4.91
N GLN A 72 -1.43 -0.60 -4.63
CA GLN A 72 -2.43 -0.31 -5.65
C GLN A 72 -2.03 0.94 -6.42
N GLU A 73 -1.94 0.82 -7.74
CA GLU A 73 -1.76 1.96 -8.63
C GLU A 73 -3.09 2.67 -8.87
N GLU A 74 -3.07 4.00 -8.78
CA GLU A 74 -4.23 4.85 -9.00
C GLU A 74 -3.86 6.00 -9.96
N LEU A 75 -4.83 6.41 -10.77
CA LEU A 75 -4.69 7.58 -11.62
C LEU A 75 -5.07 8.81 -10.81
N ILE A 76 -4.08 9.65 -10.49
CA ILE A 76 -4.34 10.94 -9.84
C ILE A 76 -4.38 12.01 -10.90
N VAL A 77 -5.44 12.82 -10.86
CA VAL A 77 -5.59 14.03 -11.69
C VAL A 77 -5.26 15.24 -10.83
N TYR A 78 -4.21 15.96 -11.21
CA TYR A 78 -3.80 17.20 -10.56
C TYR A 78 -4.77 18.34 -10.92
N THR A 79 -4.80 19.39 -10.10
CA THR A 79 -5.62 20.59 -10.37
C THR A 79 -5.26 21.30 -11.67
N CYS A 80 -4.05 21.10 -12.20
CA CYS A 80 -3.64 21.59 -13.51
C CYS A 80 -4.15 20.74 -14.69
N GLY A 81 -4.94 19.69 -14.44
CA GLY A 81 -5.53 18.81 -15.46
C GLY A 81 -4.64 17.65 -15.90
N HIS A 82 -3.36 17.63 -15.52
CA HIS A 82 -2.47 16.49 -15.79
C HIS A 82 -2.83 15.28 -14.94
N SER A 83 -2.62 14.08 -15.48
CA SER A 83 -2.83 12.82 -14.76
C SER A 83 -1.55 12.01 -14.66
N ARG A 84 -1.34 11.31 -13.55
CA ARG A 84 -0.21 10.39 -13.34
C ARG A 84 -0.68 9.12 -12.67
N GLN A 85 -0.19 7.97 -13.15
CA GLN A 85 -0.25 6.72 -12.40
C GLN A 85 0.78 6.76 -11.27
N GLN A 86 0.32 6.54 -10.05
CA GLN A 86 1.19 6.43 -8.87
C GLN A 86 0.63 5.42 -7.89
N ARG A 87 1.45 4.91 -6.97
CA ARG A 87 0.97 4.02 -5.92
C ARG A 87 0.17 4.83 -4.91
N CYS A 88 -0.92 4.26 -4.42
CA CYS A 88 -1.84 4.90 -3.47
C CYS A 88 -1.13 5.44 -2.20
N HIS A 89 -0.06 4.80 -1.75
CA HIS A 89 0.71 5.27 -0.59
C HIS A 89 1.70 6.40 -0.90
N GLU A 90 1.99 6.67 -2.18
CA GLU A 90 2.83 7.76 -2.60
C GLU A 90 2.00 9.05 -2.58
N LEU A 91 2.38 9.99 -1.71
CA LEU A 91 1.76 11.31 -1.72
C LEU A 91 2.28 12.08 -2.93
N GLY A 92 1.43 12.25 -3.95
CA GLY A 92 1.71 13.14 -5.07
C GLY A 92 1.81 14.58 -4.60
N THR A 93 3.03 15.06 -4.33
CA THR A 93 3.23 16.40 -3.75
C THR A 93 2.96 17.51 -4.76
N ARG A 94 3.37 17.35 -6.03
CA ARG A 94 3.15 18.34 -7.12
C ARG A 94 3.19 17.68 -8.50
N CYS A 95 2.48 18.28 -9.45
CA CYS A 95 2.65 17.95 -10.87
C CYS A 95 4.02 18.46 -11.36
N GLU A 96 4.94 17.55 -11.65
CA GLU A 96 6.29 17.87 -12.16
C GLU A 96 6.26 18.42 -13.62
N GLN A 97 5.13 18.26 -14.31
CA GLN A 97 4.90 18.87 -15.65
C GLN A 97 4.57 20.37 -15.58
N GLN A 98 4.62 21.00 -14.40
CA GLN A 98 4.39 22.46 -14.25
C GLN A 98 5.49 23.34 -14.88
N TYR A 99 6.58 22.76 -15.39
CA TYR A 99 7.73 23.53 -15.93
C TYR A 99 7.87 23.45 -17.45
N ILE A 100 6.80 23.76 -18.19
CA ILE A 100 6.93 24.19 -19.60
C ILE A 100 6.03 25.40 -19.82
N LYS A 101 6.35 26.51 -19.16
CA LYS A 101 5.98 27.85 -19.65
C LYS A 101 7.26 28.58 -20.04
N GLN A 102 7.93 28.10 -21.09
CA GLN A 102 8.78 28.99 -21.88
C GLN A 102 7.88 29.58 -22.96
N CYS A 103 7.36 30.78 -22.70
CA CYS A 103 6.89 31.61 -23.79
C CYS A 103 8.14 32.06 -24.54
N ASN A 104 8.38 31.51 -25.74
CA ASN A 104 9.41 32.03 -26.65
C ASN A 104 8.94 33.39 -27.15
N HIS A 105 9.42 34.46 -26.52
CA HIS A 105 9.30 35.82 -27.03
C HIS A 105 10.60 36.24 -27.69
N ASP A 106 10.93 35.60 -28.82
CA ASP A 106 11.97 36.07 -29.73
C ASP A 106 11.67 35.54 -31.13
N ASP A 107 10.52 35.97 -31.69
CA ASP A 107 10.24 35.89 -33.12
C ASP A 107 10.32 37.31 -33.67
N GLU A 108 11.53 37.76 -33.98
CA GLU A 108 11.72 38.92 -34.86
C GLU A 108 11.79 38.38 -36.30
N PRO A 109 10.82 38.67 -37.18
CA PRO A 109 10.86 38.19 -38.55
C PRO A 109 11.93 38.96 -39.32
N ARG A 110 13.11 38.34 -39.52
CA ARG A 110 14.12 38.86 -40.45
C ARG A 110 13.61 38.70 -41.87
N ILE A 111 13.26 39.83 -42.49
CA ILE A 111 12.95 39.96 -43.92
C ILE A 111 14.27 39.75 -44.70
N PRO A 112 14.37 38.79 -45.63
CA PRO A 112 15.56 38.63 -46.46
C PRO A 112 15.60 39.72 -47.55
N THR A 113 16.70 40.46 -47.61
CA THR A 113 17.14 41.28 -48.76
C THR A 113 17.80 40.43 -49.84
#